data_AF-A0A917TVY4-F1
#
_entry.id   AF-A0A917TVY4-F1
#
_cell.length_a   1.000
_cell.length_b   1.000
_cell.length_c   1.000
_cell.angle_alpha   90.00
_cell.angle_beta   90.00
_cell.angle_gamma   90.00
#
_symmetry.space_group_name_H-M   'P 1'
#
loop_
_entity.id
_entity.type
_entity.pdbx_description
1 polymer ?
#
loop_
_entity_poly.entity_id
_entity_poly.type
_entity_poly.pdbx_seq_one_letter_code
_entity_poly.pdbx_strand_id
1 'polypeptide(L)'
;MTGRMSWQPARLVHRRVETPTAQTLVLQVPGWAAHLPGQHVDIRLTASDGYQAARSYSLAAPADGDRVEVTVQRVPDGEVSPFLVEGYREGDPVEVRGPIGGWFIWRPAQTEPVLLVAGGSGVVPLMAMIRARRAAGNRVPFRLIYSVRTPSDVFYAEELRHRVRDDAGLDVAYVYTRETPEGWRGEPHRVGLADVSAHGWPPNLEPVAYICGPTGFVEAVSDLLVGLGHPAGRVRTERFGPTG
;
A
#
# COMPACT_ATOMS: atom_id res chain seq x y z
N MET A 1 12.17 20.13 17.43
CA MET A 1 11.53 21.19 16.61
C MET A 1 10.72 20.51 15.53
N THR A 2 9.41 20.36 15.72
CA THR A 2 8.49 19.86 14.70
C THR A 2 8.26 20.99 13.70
N GLY A 3 9.12 21.07 12.68
CA GLY A 3 8.94 22.00 11.58
C GLY A 3 7.56 21.81 10.97
N ARG A 4 6.83 22.90 10.78
CA ARG A 4 5.50 22.89 10.16
C ARG A 4 5.66 22.28 8.76
N MET A 5 5.00 21.16 8.51
CA MET A 5 5.07 20.50 7.20
C MET A 5 4.54 21.43 6.12
N SER A 6 5.41 21.87 5.21
CA SER A 6 5.06 22.73 4.09
C SER A 6 4.75 21.92 2.84
N TRP A 7 3.94 22.51 1.96
CA TRP A 7 3.80 22.03 0.59
C TRP A 7 5.11 22.26 -0.16
N GLN A 8 5.58 21.23 -0.85
CA GLN A 8 6.81 21.25 -1.64
C GLN A 8 6.43 21.11 -3.13
N PRO A 9 6.99 21.95 -4.01
CA PRO A 9 6.79 21.78 -5.44
C PRO A 9 7.46 20.48 -5.89
N ALA A 10 6.77 19.76 -6.75
CA ALA A 10 7.21 18.50 -7.30
C ALA A 10 6.83 18.40 -8.79
N ARG A 11 7.43 17.44 -9.48
CA ARG A 11 7.10 17.13 -10.88
C ARG A 11 6.96 15.64 -11.07
N LEU A 12 6.01 15.23 -11.91
CA LEU A 12 5.97 13.86 -12.40
C LEU A 12 7.18 13.60 -13.30
N VAL A 13 8.02 12.63 -12.97
CA VAL A 13 9.18 12.26 -13.79
C VAL A 13 9.04 10.89 -14.43
N HIS A 14 8.17 10.04 -13.90
CA HIS A 14 7.86 8.77 -14.51
C HIS A 14 6.48 8.26 -14.10
N ARG A 15 5.84 7.48 -14.97
CA ARG A 15 4.61 6.75 -14.65
C ARG A 15 4.66 5.30 -15.11
N ARG A 16 4.09 4.40 -14.31
CA ARG A 16 3.97 2.96 -14.63
C ARG A 16 2.52 2.52 -14.49
N VAL A 17 2.02 1.81 -15.48
CA VAL A 17 0.70 1.17 -15.40
C VAL A 17 0.80 -0.06 -14.51
N GLU A 18 -0.03 -0.12 -13.47
CA GLU A 18 -0.08 -1.26 -12.54
C GLU A 18 -1.26 -2.18 -12.84
N THR A 19 -2.41 -1.58 -13.15
CA THR A 19 -3.65 -2.28 -13.55
C THR A 19 -4.41 -1.41 -14.56
N PRO A 20 -5.50 -1.91 -15.19
CA PRO A 20 -6.35 -1.06 -16.03
C PRO A 20 -6.93 0.17 -15.32
N THR A 21 -6.93 0.20 -13.98
CA THR A 21 -7.47 1.29 -13.18
C THR A 21 -6.45 1.98 -12.29
N ALA A 22 -5.17 1.59 -12.33
CA ALA A 22 -4.19 2.12 -11.40
C ALA A 22 -2.81 2.34 -12.01
N GLN A 23 -2.13 3.38 -11.52
CA GLN A 23 -0.79 3.74 -11.95
C GLN A 23 0.09 4.16 -10.79
N THR A 24 1.36 3.77 -10.84
CA THR A 24 2.41 4.35 -10.02
C THR A 24 2.92 5.62 -10.67
N LEU A 25 2.98 6.69 -9.88
CA LEU A 25 3.54 7.99 -10.24
C LEU A 25 4.83 8.20 -9.46
N VAL A 26 5.91 8.49 -10.17
CA VAL A 26 7.21 8.83 -9.58
C VAL A 26 7.36 10.35 -9.63
N LEU A 27 7.36 10.96 -8.46
CA LEU A 27 7.45 12.40 -8.28
C LEU A 27 8.87 12.79 -7.86
N GLN A 28 9.44 13.75 -8.57
CA GLN A 28 10.67 14.43 -8.18
C GLN A 28 10.31 15.56 -7.22
N VAL A 29 10.77 15.47 -5.97
CA VAL A 29 10.46 16.43 -4.90
C VAL A 29 11.77 16.98 -4.35
N PRO A 30 12.33 18.05 -4.94
CA PRO A 30 13.64 18.57 -4.54
C PRO A 30 13.71 18.86 -3.04
N GLY A 31 14.72 18.29 -2.37
CA GLY A 31 14.91 18.45 -0.92
C GLY A 31 14.00 17.57 -0.06
N TRP A 32 13.36 16.54 -0.64
CA TRP A 32 12.52 15.61 0.12
C TRP A 32 13.27 15.02 1.32
N ALA A 33 12.60 15.03 2.47
CA ALA A 33 13.11 14.38 3.66
C ALA A 33 12.97 12.85 3.54
N ALA A 34 13.80 12.11 4.27
CA ALA A 34 13.62 10.67 4.41
C ALA A 34 12.21 10.33 4.94
N HIS A 35 11.65 9.24 4.47
CA HIS A 35 10.35 8.71 4.91
C HIS A 35 10.45 7.22 5.21
N LEU A 36 9.46 6.70 5.92
CA LEU A 36 9.40 5.32 6.38
C LEU A 36 8.27 4.55 5.67
N PRO A 37 8.45 3.24 5.42
CA PRO A 37 7.45 2.44 4.75
C PRO A 37 6.19 2.32 5.61
N GLY A 38 5.04 2.62 4.99
CA GLY A 38 3.76 2.76 5.68
C GLY A 38 3.36 4.21 5.99
N GLN A 39 4.20 5.19 5.67
CA GLN A 39 3.77 6.59 5.63
C GLN A 39 3.06 6.93 4.31
N HIS A 40 2.35 8.06 4.32
CA HIS A 40 1.68 8.62 3.15
C HIS A 40 2.07 10.08 2.94
N VAL A 41 1.66 10.64 1.81
CA VAL A 41 1.79 12.06 1.47
C VAL A 41 0.46 12.60 1.04
N ASP A 42 0.23 13.89 1.24
CA ASP A 42 -0.84 14.60 0.55
C ASP A 42 -0.31 15.12 -0.78
N ILE A 43 -1.10 14.90 -1.83
CA ILE A 43 -0.87 15.44 -3.17
C ILE A 43 -1.94 16.49 -3.43
N ARG A 44 -1.52 17.69 -3.80
CA ARG A 44 -2.40 18.79 -4.19
C ARG A 44 -2.22 19.15 -5.64
N LEU A 45 -3.33 19.15 -6.35
CA LEU A 45 -3.45 19.68 -7.70
C LEU A 45 -4.09 21.06 -7.64
N THR A 46 -3.61 21.97 -8.47
CA THR A 46 -4.18 23.31 -8.67
C THR A 46 -4.59 23.43 -10.13
N ALA A 47 -5.88 23.64 -10.39
CA ALA A 47 -6.43 23.88 -11.71
C ALA A 47 -6.09 25.31 -12.20
N SER A 48 -6.28 25.55 -13.50
CA SER A 48 -5.95 26.84 -14.13
C SER A 48 -6.80 28.01 -13.61
N ASP A 49 -8.00 27.73 -13.09
CA ASP A 49 -8.89 28.69 -12.42
C ASP A 49 -8.54 28.92 -10.94
N GLY A 50 -7.50 28.24 -10.44
CA GLY A 50 -7.04 28.32 -9.06
C GLY A 50 -7.73 27.35 -8.09
N TYR A 51 -8.67 26.53 -8.55
CA TYR A 51 -9.29 25.51 -7.70
C TYR A 51 -8.24 24.48 -7.25
N GLN A 52 -8.24 24.15 -5.96
CA GLN A 52 -7.30 23.20 -5.37
C GLN A 52 -8.01 21.99 -4.80
N ALA A 53 -7.53 20.80 -5.17
CA ALA A 53 -7.95 19.55 -4.55
C ALA A 53 -6.73 18.82 -4.01
N ALA A 54 -6.84 18.32 -2.78
CA ALA A 54 -5.79 17.53 -2.14
C ALA A 54 -6.33 16.16 -1.72
N ARG A 55 -5.52 15.11 -1.91
CA ARG A 55 -5.83 13.74 -1.45
C ARG A 55 -4.56 13.08 -0.91
N SER A 56 -4.74 12.21 0.07
CA SER A 56 -3.66 11.44 0.66
C SER A 56 -3.41 10.17 -0.13
N TYR A 57 -2.13 9.85 -0.36
CA TYR A 57 -1.68 8.65 -1.04
C TYR A 57 -0.53 8.02 -0.27
N SER A 58 -0.64 6.73 0.01
CA SER A 58 0.45 5.97 0.62
C SER A 58 1.68 5.96 -0.28
N LEU A 59 2.85 6.05 0.37
CA LEU A 59 4.12 5.88 -0.30
C LEU A 59 4.24 4.40 -0.74
N ALA A 60 4.58 4.20 -2.00
CA ALA A 60 4.68 2.88 -2.61
C ALA A 60 6.06 2.24 -2.43
N ALA A 61 7.09 3.05 -2.17
CA ALA A 61 8.48 2.62 -2.11
C ALA A 61 9.18 3.19 -0.86
N PRO A 62 10.31 2.61 -0.41
CA PRO A 62 11.19 3.28 0.55
C PRO A 62 11.78 4.56 -0.05
N ALA A 63 12.29 5.43 0.82
CA ALA A 63 12.96 6.65 0.39
C ALA A 63 14.18 6.35 -0.49
N ASP A 64 14.22 6.98 -1.66
CA ASP A 64 15.33 6.93 -2.62
C ASP A 64 15.65 8.36 -3.08
N GLY A 65 16.67 8.96 -2.47
CA GLY A 65 17.02 10.36 -2.70
C GLY A 65 15.82 11.29 -2.50
N ASP A 66 15.53 12.06 -3.53
CA ASP A 66 14.48 13.06 -3.58
C ASP A 66 13.26 12.63 -4.43
N ARG A 67 13.11 11.31 -4.63
CA ARG A 67 11.97 10.72 -5.35
C ARG A 67 10.94 10.16 -4.38
N VAL A 68 9.68 10.35 -4.76
CA VAL A 68 8.50 9.85 -4.06
C VAL A 68 7.64 9.05 -5.02
N GLU A 69 7.35 7.80 -4.68
CA GLU A 69 6.42 6.98 -5.45
C GLU A 69 5.08 6.88 -4.74
N VAL A 70 4.00 7.13 -5.46
CA VAL A 70 2.63 6.85 -5.02
C VAL A 70 1.93 6.02 -6.07
N THR A 71 0.97 5.20 -5.66
CA THR A 71 0.14 4.46 -6.61
C THR A 71 -1.31 4.88 -6.46
N VAL A 72 -1.84 5.42 -7.54
CA VAL A 72 -3.17 6.02 -7.60
C VAL A 72 -4.09 5.05 -8.32
N GLN A 73 -5.17 4.68 -7.66
CA GLN A 73 -6.29 3.98 -8.28
C GLN A 73 -7.34 5.00 -8.70
N ARG A 74 -7.79 4.91 -9.95
CA ARG A 74 -8.91 5.69 -10.47
C ARG A 74 -10.19 5.33 -9.74
N VAL A 75 -10.85 6.36 -9.21
CA VAL A 75 -12.22 6.29 -8.73
C VAL A 75 -13.06 7.04 -9.76
N PRO A 76 -14.00 6.36 -10.46
CA PRO A 76 -14.71 6.94 -11.62
C PRO A 76 -15.31 8.32 -11.36
N ASP A 77 -15.91 8.51 -10.18
CA ASP A 77 -16.55 9.76 -9.76
C ASP A 77 -15.67 10.63 -8.85
N GLY A 78 -14.36 10.34 -8.79
CA GLY A 78 -13.41 11.09 -7.98
C GLY A 78 -12.91 12.35 -8.69
N GLU A 79 -12.71 13.43 -7.94
CA GLU A 79 -12.22 14.70 -8.50
C GLU A 79 -10.74 14.63 -8.94
N VAL A 80 -9.91 13.87 -8.22
CA VAL A 80 -8.44 13.89 -8.35
C VAL A 80 -7.89 12.68 -9.10
N SER A 81 -8.41 11.48 -8.80
CA SER A 81 -7.81 10.24 -9.29
C SER A 81 -7.98 9.98 -10.80
N PRO A 82 -9.09 10.36 -11.48
CA PRO A 82 -9.16 10.25 -12.94
C PRO A 82 -8.11 11.13 -13.61
N PHE A 83 -7.91 12.36 -13.15
CA PHE A 83 -6.90 13.25 -13.70
C PHE A 83 -5.49 12.67 -13.52
N LEU A 84 -5.14 12.20 -12.31
CA LEU A 84 -3.84 11.59 -12.04
C LEU A 84 -3.57 10.32 -12.85
N VAL A 85 -4.61 9.54 -13.18
CA VAL A 85 -4.48 8.27 -13.92
C VAL A 85 -4.53 8.47 -15.43
N GLU A 86 -5.34 9.40 -15.95
CA GLU A 86 -5.61 9.52 -17.39
C GLU A 86 -4.94 10.76 -18.01
N GLY A 87 -5.00 11.88 -17.29
CA GLY A 87 -4.60 13.21 -17.77
C GLY A 87 -3.16 13.58 -17.47
N TYR A 88 -2.63 13.20 -16.31
CA TYR A 88 -1.35 13.67 -15.77
C TYR A 88 -0.14 13.09 -16.53
N ARG A 89 0.77 13.97 -16.98
CA ARG A 89 1.90 13.65 -17.86
C ARG A 89 3.24 13.98 -17.21
N GLU A 90 4.27 13.26 -17.64
CA GLU A 90 5.65 13.56 -17.22
C GLU A 90 5.99 15.03 -17.53
N GLY A 91 6.61 15.71 -16.57
CA GLY A 91 6.88 17.15 -16.59
C GLY A 91 5.84 18.00 -15.83
N ASP A 92 4.61 17.50 -15.67
CA ASP A 92 3.53 18.26 -15.04
C ASP A 92 3.84 18.58 -13.57
N PRO A 93 3.52 19.81 -13.11
CA PRO A 93 3.76 20.21 -11.72
C PRO A 93 2.71 19.63 -10.78
N VAL A 94 3.11 19.42 -9.52
CA VAL A 94 2.22 19.07 -8.41
C VAL A 94 2.82 19.55 -7.10
N GLU A 95 2.01 19.65 -6.05
CA GLU A 95 2.53 19.93 -4.71
C GLU A 95 2.37 18.71 -3.81
N VAL A 96 3.42 18.41 -3.06
CA VAL A 96 3.49 17.27 -2.14
C VAL A 96 3.69 17.78 -0.72
N ARG A 97 2.96 17.24 0.24
CA ARG A 97 3.15 17.50 1.67
C ARG A 97 3.29 16.18 2.41
N GLY A 98 4.37 16.05 3.18
CA GLY A 98 4.68 14.83 3.92
C GLY A 98 6.14 14.77 4.36
N PRO A 99 6.58 13.59 4.83
CA PRO A 99 5.77 12.39 5.04
C PRO A 99 4.79 12.53 6.23
N ILE A 100 3.63 11.88 6.14
CA ILE A 100 2.57 11.84 7.17
C ILE A 100 2.42 10.39 7.66
N GLY A 101 2.09 10.22 8.93
CA GLY A 101 1.85 8.92 9.55
C GLY A 101 2.94 8.53 10.54
N GLY A 102 2.60 7.60 11.44
CA GLY A 102 3.46 7.19 12.55
C GLY A 102 3.12 5.79 13.08
N TRP A 103 1.84 5.48 13.19
CA TRP A 103 1.34 4.20 13.70
C TRP A 103 1.59 3.02 12.76
N PHE A 104 1.32 3.20 11.46
CA PHE A 104 1.36 2.14 10.47
C PHE A 104 2.75 1.93 9.83
N ILE A 105 3.82 2.15 10.59
CA ILE A 105 5.18 2.14 10.05
C ILE A 105 5.88 0.81 10.35
N TRP A 106 6.52 0.22 9.34
CA TRP A 106 7.50 -0.84 9.53
C TRP A 106 8.93 -0.27 9.54
N ARG A 107 9.82 -0.86 10.33
CA ARG A 107 11.23 -0.45 10.43
C ARG A 107 12.15 -1.63 10.15
N PRO A 108 13.24 -1.43 9.38
CA PRO A 108 14.22 -2.48 9.11
C PRO A 108 14.87 -3.15 10.33
N ALA A 109 14.82 -2.51 11.51
CA ALA A 109 15.33 -3.09 12.75
C ALA A 109 14.37 -4.10 13.41
N GLN A 110 13.12 -4.23 12.94
CA GLN A 110 12.17 -5.22 13.46
C GLN A 110 12.60 -6.64 13.07
N THR A 111 12.42 -7.56 14.02
CA THR A 111 12.91 -8.95 13.93
C THR A 111 11.80 -9.98 14.07
N GLU A 112 10.63 -9.56 14.55
CA GLU A 112 9.44 -10.38 14.69
C GLU A 112 8.77 -10.65 13.33
N PRO A 113 8.15 -11.83 13.11
CA PRO A 113 7.42 -12.13 11.88
C PRO A 113 6.37 -11.07 11.55
N VAL A 114 6.17 -10.81 10.26
CA VAL A 114 5.21 -9.80 9.81
C VAL A 114 4.11 -10.44 9.00
N LEU A 115 2.88 -10.08 9.34
CA LEU A 115 1.69 -10.36 8.55
C LEU A 115 1.25 -9.07 7.86
N LEU A 116 1.11 -9.11 6.55
CA LEU A 116 0.58 -8.03 5.72
C LEU A 116 -0.78 -8.48 5.21
N VAL A 117 -1.83 -7.67 5.39
CA VAL A 117 -3.17 -8.01 4.89
C VAL A 117 -3.73 -6.83 4.10
N ALA A 118 -3.85 -6.99 2.79
CA ALA A 118 -4.23 -5.94 1.86
C ALA A 118 -5.62 -6.18 1.26
N GLY A 119 -6.42 -5.13 1.16
CA GLY A 119 -7.63 -5.08 0.34
C GLY A 119 -7.45 -4.09 -0.81
N GLY A 120 -7.41 -4.57 -2.06
CA GLY A 120 -7.28 -3.72 -3.26
C GLY A 120 -6.02 -2.83 -3.25
N SER A 121 -6.20 -1.51 -3.35
CA SER A 121 -5.10 -0.53 -3.26
C SER A 121 -4.45 -0.45 -1.88
N GLY A 122 -5.03 -1.11 -0.86
CA GLY A 122 -4.42 -1.35 0.45
C GLY A 122 -3.01 -1.97 0.40
N VAL A 123 -2.65 -2.61 -0.71
CA VAL A 123 -1.33 -3.22 -0.87
C VAL A 123 -0.21 -2.18 -1.04
N VAL A 124 -0.52 -0.94 -1.42
CA VAL A 124 0.49 0.10 -1.71
C VAL A 124 1.46 0.35 -0.55
N PRO A 125 1.01 0.70 0.68
CA PRO A 125 1.93 0.86 1.80
C PRO A 125 2.63 -0.44 2.19
N LEU A 126 2.00 -1.60 1.98
CA LEU A 126 2.57 -2.91 2.31
C LEU A 126 3.70 -3.27 1.32
N MET A 127 3.59 -2.87 0.06
CA MET A 127 4.68 -2.99 -0.91
C MET A 127 5.86 -2.11 -0.55
N ALA A 128 5.65 -0.91 0.01
CA ALA A 128 6.75 -0.13 0.54
C ALA A 128 7.50 -0.88 1.65
N MET A 129 6.78 -1.60 2.52
CA MET A 129 7.40 -2.44 3.57
C MET A 129 8.17 -3.62 2.96
N ILE A 130 7.60 -4.34 1.98
CA ILE A 130 8.27 -5.44 1.27
C ILE A 130 9.56 -4.95 0.58
N ARG A 131 9.47 -3.84 -0.15
CA ARG A 131 10.61 -3.22 -0.85
C ARG A 131 11.68 -2.76 0.14
N ALA A 132 11.29 -2.11 1.24
CA ALA A 132 12.21 -1.66 2.29
C ALA A 132 12.92 -2.83 2.99
N ARG A 133 12.19 -3.92 3.29
CA ARG A 133 12.76 -5.15 3.86
C ARG A 133 13.87 -5.70 2.98
N ARG A 134 13.60 -5.82 1.68
CA ARG A 134 14.58 -6.32 0.71
C ARG A 134 15.78 -5.39 0.58
N ALA A 135 15.55 -4.09 0.47
CA ALA A 135 16.63 -3.09 0.36
C ALA A 135 17.57 -3.10 1.57
N ALA A 136 17.03 -3.34 2.78
CA ALA A 136 17.81 -3.48 4.00
C ALA A 136 18.51 -4.84 4.14
N GLY A 137 18.32 -5.78 3.21
CA GLY A 137 18.81 -7.15 3.34
C GLY A 137 18.21 -7.93 4.51
N ASN A 138 17.09 -7.45 5.08
CA ASN A 138 16.44 -8.07 6.24
C ASN A 138 15.73 -9.36 5.79
N ARG A 139 15.92 -10.43 6.57
CA ARG A 139 15.38 -11.79 6.31
C ARG A 139 14.18 -12.18 7.17
N VAL A 140 13.68 -11.28 8.02
CA VAL A 140 12.49 -11.49 8.84
C VAL A 140 11.33 -11.99 7.96
N PRO A 141 10.58 -13.03 8.34
CA PRO A 141 9.62 -13.61 7.42
C PRO A 141 8.37 -12.72 7.31
N PHE A 142 7.97 -12.44 6.07
CA PHE A 142 6.78 -11.69 5.69
C PHE A 142 5.77 -12.64 5.04
N ARG A 143 4.50 -12.55 5.45
CA ARG A 143 3.38 -13.17 4.75
C ARG A 143 2.41 -12.10 4.31
N LEU A 144 2.02 -12.11 3.04
CA LEU A 144 1.00 -11.22 2.49
C LEU A 144 -0.26 -12.01 2.16
N ILE A 145 -1.39 -11.64 2.76
CA ILE A 145 -2.73 -12.02 2.32
C ILE A 145 -3.29 -10.86 1.51
N TYR A 146 -3.46 -11.07 0.19
CA TYR A 146 -3.90 -10.02 -0.72
C TYR A 146 -5.29 -10.30 -1.28
N SER A 147 -6.28 -9.59 -0.75
CA SER A 147 -7.68 -9.61 -1.18
C SER A 147 -7.91 -8.65 -2.35
N VAL A 148 -8.35 -9.19 -3.49
CA VAL A 148 -8.58 -8.42 -4.72
C VAL A 148 -9.83 -8.97 -5.43
N ARG A 149 -10.45 -8.23 -6.36
CA ARG A 149 -11.68 -8.72 -7.01
C ARG A 149 -11.40 -9.77 -8.08
N THR A 150 -10.44 -9.50 -8.96
CA THR A 150 -10.09 -10.33 -10.12
C THR A 150 -8.56 -10.36 -10.33
N PRO A 151 -8.00 -11.28 -11.13
CA PRO A 151 -6.58 -11.28 -11.45
C PRO A 151 -6.07 -9.96 -12.06
N SER A 152 -6.91 -9.28 -12.84
CA SER A 152 -6.57 -7.99 -13.47
C SER A 152 -6.52 -6.81 -12.51
N ASP A 153 -7.06 -6.97 -11.30
CA ASP A 153 -7.01 -5.97 -10.22
C ASP A 153 -5.79 -6.13 -9.29
N VAL A 154 -4.89 -7.09 -9.55
CA VAL A 154 -3.68 -7.30 -8.73
C VAL A 154 -2.65 -6.22 -9.04
N PHE A 155 -2.40 -5.31 -8.09
CA PHE A 155 -1.35 -4.30 -8.22
C PHE A 155 0.02 -4.96 -8.11
N TYR A 156 1.00 -4.46 -8.87
CA TYR A 156 2.38 -4.98 -8.84
C TYR A 156 2.47 -6.48 -9.13
N ALA A 157 1.55 -7.03 -9.94
CA ALA A 157 1.41 -8.47 -10.14
C ALA A 157 2.69 -9.16 -10.62
N GLU A 158 3.45 -8.50 -11.51
CA GLU A 158 4.74 -9.01 -11.97
C GLU A 158 5.77 -8.99 -10.84
N GLU A 159 5.95 -7.86 -10.16
CA GLU A 159 6.91 -7.74 -9.06
C GLU A 159 6.62 -8.75 -7.94
N LEU A 160 5.37 -8.93 -7.53
CA LEU A 160 4.99 -9.93 -6.53
C LEU A 160 5.34 -11.35 -7.00
N ARG A 161 5.06 -11.70 -8.26
CA ARG A 161 5.44 -13.01 -8.84
C ARG A 161 6.95 -13.24 -8.82
N HIS A 162 7.75 -12.22 -9.15
CA HIS A 162 9.21 -12.32 -9.08
C HIS A 162 9.71 -12.44 -7.64
N ARG A 163 9.21 -11.61 -6.73
CA ARG A 163 9.64 -11.62 -5.32
C ARG A 163 9.35 -12.93 -4.61
N VAL A 164 8.19 -13.56 -4.85
CA VAL A 164 7.90 -14.88 -4.27
C VAL A 164 8.94 -15.93 -4.69
N ARG A 165 9.52 -15.80 -5.89
CA ARG A 165 10.60 -16.70 -6.36
C ARG A 165 11.98 -16.32 -5.79
N ASP A 166 12.28 -15.03 -5.72
CA ASP A 166 13.64 -14.52 -5.53
C ASP A 166 13.93 -13.99 -4.11
N ASP A 167 12.89 -13.85 -3.27
CA ASP A 167 12.97 -13.33 -1.91
C ASP A 167 12.61 -14.41 -0.87
N ALA A 168 13.61 -15.21 -0.51
CA ALA A 168 13.51 -16.13 0.62
C ALA A 168 13.04 -15.38 1.89
N GLY A 169 11.80 -15.66 2.28
CA GLY A 169 11.11 -15.06 3.41
C GLY A 169 9.94 -14.13 3.06
N LEU A 170 9.47 -14.10 1.81
CA LEU A 170 8.17 -13.53 1.44
C LEU A 170 7.24 -14.60 0.89
N ASP A 171 6.14 -14.88 1.59
CA ASP A 171 5.02 -15.67 1.04
C ASP A 171 3.86 -14.75 0.66
N VAL A 172 3.17 -15.05 -0.45
CA VAL A 172 1.99 -14.30 -0.89
C VAL A 172 0.84 -15.27 -1.14
N ALA A 173 -0.28 -15.02 -0.48
CA ALA A 173 -1.55 -15.69 -0.71
C ALA A 173 -2.55 -14.68 -1.29
N TYR A 174 -3.21 -15.05 -2.38
CA TYR A 174 -4.27 -14.23 -2.99
C TYR A 174 -5.63 -14.74 -2.55
N VAL A 175 -6.57 -13.81 -2.32
CA VAL A 175 -7.98 -14.10 -2.08
C VAL A 175 -8.79 -13.29 -3.09
N TYR A 176 -9.41 -13.98 -4.05
CA TYR A 176 -10.21 -13.33 -5.08
C TYR A 176 -11.67 -13.26 -4.67
N THR A 177 -12.27 -12.07 -4.74
CA THR A 177 -13.64 -11.84 -4.23
C THR A 177 -14.73 -11.90 -5.30
N ARG A 178 -14.37 -11.93 -6.60
CA ARG A 178 -15.34 -11.98 -7.72
C ARG A 178 -15.00 -13.00 -8.79
N GLU A 179 -13.75 -13.00 -9.26
CA GLU A 179 -13.29 -13.88 -10.33
C GLU A 179 -11.89 -14.40 -10.00
N THR A 180 -11.66 -15.68 -10.26
CA THR A 180 -10.38 -16.35 -10.02
C THR A 180 -9.66 -16.65 -11.35
N PRO A 181 -8.32 -16.74 -11.36
CA PRO A 181 -7.60 -17.15 -12.56
C PRO A 181 -7.88 -18.62 -12.90
N GLU A 182 -7.58 -19.02 -14.14
CA GLU A 182 -7.69 -20.42 -14.56
C GLU A 182 -6.84 -21.35 -13.66
N GLY A 183 -7.38 -22.50 -13.31
CA GLY A 183 -6.71 -23.48 -12.44
C GLY A 183 -6.66 -23.10 -10.96
N TRP A 184 -7.30 -21.99 -10.56
CA TRP A 184 -7.44 -21.63 -9.15
C TRP A 184 -8.26 -22.68 -8.38
N ARG A 185 -7.83 -22.98 -7.15
CA ARG A 185 -8.52 -23.94 -6.29
C ARG A 185 -9.40 -23.19 -5.30
N GLY A 186 -10.70 -23.43 -5.38
CA GLY A 186 -11.70 -22.81 -4.52
C GLY A 186 -12.49 -21.71 -5.23
N GLU A 187 -13.62 -21.34 -4.65
CA GLU A 187 -14.53 -20.33 -5.20
C GLU A 187 -14.12 -18.91 -4.77
N PRO A 188 -14.52 -17.87 -5.52
CA PRO A 188 -14.37 -16.50 -5.06
C PRO A 188 -15.03 -16.27 -3.69
N HIS A 189 -14.31 -15.64 -2.78
CA HIS A 189 -14.80 -15.34 -1.42
C HIS A 189 -14.07 -14.13 -0.84
N ARG A 190 -14.59 -13.62 0.29
CA ARG A 190 -13.91 -12.59 1.08
C ARG A 190 -13.02 -13.25 2.13
N VAL A 191 -11.91 -12.59 2.46
CA VAL A 191 -11.00 -13.04 3.53
C VAL A 191 -11.79 -13.38 4.79
N GLY A 192 -11.66 -14.62 5.24
CA GLY A 192 -12.29 -15.16 6.43
C GLY A 192 -11.29 -15.82 7.37
N LEU A 193 -11.83 -16.47 8.41
CA LEU A 193 -11.04 -17.15 9.43
C LEU A 193 -10.11 -18.22 8.85
N ALA A 194 -10.58 -18.97 7.84
CA ALA A 194 -9.80 -20.02 7.18
C ALA A 194 -8.54 -19.44 6.50
N ASP A 195 -8.68 -18.32 5.80
CA ASP A 195 -7.56 -17.66 5.10
C ASP A 195 -6.52 -17.14 6.08
N VAL A 196 -6.97 -16.44 7.13
CA VAL A 196 -6.08 -15.89 8.16
C VAL A 196 -5.39 -17.02 8.93
N SER A 197 -6.08 -18.13 9.19
CA SER A 197 -5.49 -19.29 9.86
C SER A 197 -4.48 -20.04 9.00
N ALA A 198 -4.76 -20.20 7.70
CA ALA A 198 -3.92 -20.94 6.77
C ALA A 198 -2.68 -20.14 6.33
N HIS A 199 -2.85 -18.83 6.11
CA HIS A 199 -1.83 -17.97 5.50
C HIS A 199 -1.27 -16.91 6.47
N GLY A 200 -1.85 -16.76 7.65
CA GLY A 200 -1.33 -15.90 8.71
C GLY A 200 -0.20 -16.57 9.50
N TRP A 201 0.14 -15.95 10.63
CA TRP A 201 1.07 -16.50 11.62
C TRP A 201 0.28 -16.86 12.88
N PRO A 202 0.62 -17.94 13.59
CA PRO A 202 -0.01 -18.21 14.87
C PRO A 202 0.38 -17.14 15.92
N PRO A 203 -0.52 -16.77 16.86
CA PRO A 203 -0.28 -15.69 17.81
C PRO A 203 0.95 -15.86 18.71
N ASN A 204 1.32 -17.11 19.02
CA ASN A 204 2.47 -17.43 19.88
C ASN A 204 3.83 -17.11 19.24
N LEU A 205 3.88 -16.85 17.92
CA LEU A 205 5.07 -16.31 17.25
C LEU A 205 5.14 -14.79 17.32
N GLU A 206 4.17 -14.16 17.98
CA GLU A 206 4.07 -12.73 18.21
C GLU A 206 4.28 -11.85 16.95
N PRO A 207 3.58 -12.15 15.84
CA PRO A 207 3.73 -11.34 14.63
C PRO A 207 3.21 -9.92 14.86
N VAL A 208 3.73 -8.97 14.09
CA VAL A 208 3.08 -7.67 13.89
C VAL A 208 2.28 -7.73 12.60
N ALA A 209 0.98 -7.45 12.69
CA ALA A 209 0.09 -7.42 11.56
C ALA A 209 -0.10 -5.97 11.06
N TYR A 210 0.02 -5.76 9.76
CA TYR A 210 -0.29 -4.50 9.08
C TYR A 210 -1.45 -4.74 8.12
N ILE A 211 -2.60 -4.16 8.43
CA ILE A 211 -3.84 -4.31 7.65
C ILE A 211 -4.16 -2.99 6.97
N CYS A 212 -4.32 -3.02 5.65
CA CYS A 212 -4.67 -1.83 4.89
C CYS A 212 -5.72 -2.12 3.82
N GLY A 213 -6.72 -1.25 3.71
CA GLY A 213 -7.81 -1.38 2.74
C GLY A 213 -9.05 -0.57 3.12
N PRO A 214 -10.21 -0.87 2.51
CA PRO A 214 -11.49 -0.26 2.86
C PRO A 214 -11.88 -0.53 4.33
N THR A 215 -12.62 0.38 4.96
CA THR A 215 -12.98 0.31 6.39
C THR A 215 -13.53 -1.06 6.82
N GLY A 216 -14.56 -1.56 6.14
CA GLY A 216 -15.16 -2.85 6.50
C GLY A 216 -14.24 -4.06 6.30
N PHE A 217 -13.25 -3.97 5.40
CA PHE A 217 -12.22 -5.00 5.27
C PHE A 217 -11.25 -4.97 6.45
N VAL A 218 -10.77 -3.77 6.80
CA VAL A 218 -9.84 -3.58 7.91
C VAL A 218 -10.46 -4.02 9.24
N GLU A 219 -11.72 -3.68 9.48
CA GLU A 219 -12.47 -4.09 10.67
C GLU A 219 -12.60 -5.62 10.73
N ALA A 220 -13.11 -6.25 9.66
CA ALA A 220 -13.29 -7.70 9.62
C ALA A 220 -11.99 -8.47 9.87
N VAL A 221 -10.88 -8.08 9.24
CA VAL A 221 -9.59 -8.75 9.43
C VAL A 221 -9.02 -8.49 10.83
N SER A 222 -9.19 -7.28 11.37
CA SER A 222 -8.73 -6.95 12.72
C SER A 222 -9.45 -7.81 13.77
N ASP A 223 -10.77 -7.95 13.63
CA ASP A 223 -11.61 -8.75 14.52
C ASP A 223 -11.23 -10.24 14.44
N LEU A 224 -10.96 -10.76 13.23
CA LEU A 224 -10.48 -12.13 13.05
C LEU A 224 -9.15 -12.38 13.76
N LEU A 225 -8.18 -11.46 13.63
CA LEU A 225 -6.87 -11.60 14.27
C LEU A 225 -6.98 -11.50 15.80
N VAL A 226 -7.76 -10.57 16.33
CA VAL A 226 -7.99 -10.47 17.77
C VAL A 226 -8.73 -11.71 18.29
N GLY A 227 -9.73 -12.20 17.56
CA GLY A 227 -10.46 -13.43 17.90
C GLY A 227 -9.57 -14.69 17.88
N LEU A 228 -8.55 -14.72 17.03
CA LEU A 228 -7.52 -15.76 17.01
C LEU A 228 -6.49 -15.63 18.15
N GLY A 229 -6.52 -14.55 18.94
CA GLY A 229 -5.64 -14.33 20.09
C GLY A 229 -4.44 -13.43 19.81
N HIS A 230 -4.37 -12.73 18.67
CA HIS A 230 -3.34 -11.72 18.46
C HIS A 230 -3.58 -10.51 19.38
N PRO A 231 -2.55 -10.00 20.09
CA PRO A 231 -2.70 -8.80 20.90
C PRO A 231 -3.06 -7.59 20.03
N ALA A 232 -4.08 -6.83 20.41
CA ALA A 232 -4.53 -5.65 19.65
C ALA A 232 -3.42 -4.63 19.38
N GLY A 233 -2.46 -4.46 20.31
CA GLY A 233 -1.31 -3.57 20.13
C GLY A 233 -0.33 -3.99 19.02
N ARG A 234 -0.42 -5.23 18.53
CA ARG A 234 0.36 -5.74 17.39
C ARG A 234 -0.43 -5.75 16.08
N VAL A 235 -1.70 -5.35 16.11
CA VAL A 235 -2.55 -5.19 14.93
C VAL A 235 -2.57 -3.72 14.55
N ARG A 236 -1.77 -3.36 13.56
CA ARG A 236 -1.66 -2.00 13.02
C ARG A 236 -2.58 -1.90 11.81
N THR A 237 -3.33 -0.80 11.73
CA THR A 237 -4.36 -0.60 10.71
C THR A 237 -4.21 0.76 10.06
N GLU A 238 -4.44 0.80 8.75
CA GLU A 238 -4.60 2.02 7.95
C GLU A 238 -5.80 1.84 7.03
N ARG A 239 -6.67 2.85 6.98
CA ARG A 239 -7.94 2.79 6.24
C ARG A 239 -7.92 3.85 5.14
N PHE A 240 -8.50 3.52 4.01
CA PHE A 240 -8.89 4.51 3.00
C PHE A 240 -10.42 4.54 2.93
N GLY A 241 -10.99 5.72 3.12
CA GLY A 241 -12.42 5.95 2.97
C GLY A 241 -12.83 6.03 1.50
N PRO A 242 -14.13 5.95 1.18
CA PRO A 242 -14.60 6.38 -0.14
C PRO A 242 -14.05 7.79 -0.39
N THR A 243 -13.30 7.95 -1.47
CA THR A 243 -12.79 9.27 -1.85
C THR A 243 -13.98 10.04 -2.45
N GLY A 244 -14.75 10.69 -1.58
CA GLY A 244 -15.98 11.39 -1.93
C GLY A 244 -17.09 11.06 -0.95
#